data_AF-A0A7Y2D3X7-F1
#
_entry.id   AF-A0A7Y2D3X7-F1
#
_cell.length_a   1.000
_cell.length_b   1.000
_cell.length_c   1.000
_cell.angle_alpha   90.00
_cell.angle_beta   90.00
_cell.angle_gamma   90.00
#
_symmetry.space_group_name_H-M   'P 1'
#
loop_
_entity.id
_entity.type
_entity.pdbx_description
1 polymer ?
#
loop_
_entity_poly.entity_id
_entity_poly.type
_entity_poly.pdbx_seq_one_letter_code
_entity_poly.pdbx_strand_id
1 'polypeptide(L)'
;MHCPRCGQEQAAGNLKFCSKCGMPLTLVAEVVANGGDMPRLRELAAKPGILTRSLGLKLALCWFLVLDFLLVPLVALAGGEEIVAVIAILGFVGAMLIAVVSILFLKNPSTQYDVPVQGVQELNAPPIANEALPAAQTQSAEDYAAPAGSWKAPDTGDLVRPGSVTEGTTRLLKKEDETTE
;
A
#
# COMPACT_ATOMS: atom_id res chain seq x y z
N MET A 1 22.28 13.02 -12.71
CA MET A 1 21.15 12.18 -12.25
C MET A 1 20.16 12.03 -13.40
N HIS A 2 19.59 10.85 -13.61
CA HIS A 2 18.64 10.60 -14.70
C HIS A 2 17.19 10.70 -14.21
N CYS A 3 16.29 11.22 -15.03
CA CYS A 3 14.86 11.22 -14.71
C CYS A 3 14.27 9.81 -14.86
N PRO A 4 13.59 9.24 -13.83
CA PRO A 4 13.06 7.87 -13.91
C PRO A 4 11.91 7.73 -14.91
N ARG A 5 11.22 8.83 -15.26
CA ARG A 5 10.07 8.79 -16.18
C ARG A 5 10.48 8.88 -17.65
N CYS A 6 11.51 9.65 -17.98
CA CYS A 6 11.87 9.94 -19.37
C CYS A 6 13.35 9.66 -19.72
N GLY A 7 14.15 9.18 -18.77
CA GLY A 7 15.54 8.80 -18.98
C GLY A 7 16.48 9.94 -19.38
N GLN A 8 16.08 11.20 -19.23
CA GLN A 8 16.93 12.34 -19.59
C GLN A 8 17.92 12.65 -18.47
N GLU A 9 19.16 12.98 -18.86
CA GLU A 9 20.18 13.51 -17.96
C GLU A 9 19.78 14.91 -17.47
N GLN A 10 19.82 15.09 -16.16
CA GLN A 10 19.67 16.39 -15.54
C GLN A 10 20.90 17.25 -15.88
N ALA A 11 20.71 18.27 -16.74
CA ALA A 11 21.77 19.21 -17.12
C ALA A 11 22.31 20.04 -15.94
N ALA A 12 21.55 20.16 -14.84
CA ALA A 12 21.98 20.83 -13.63
C ALA A 12 21.41 20.15 -12.38
N GLY A 13 22.26 19.91 -11.37
CA GLY A 13 21.89 19.23 -10.12
C GLY A 13 20.92 19.99 -9.20
N ASN A 14 20.48 21.20 -9.59
CA ASN A 14 19.61 22.06 -8.78
C ASN A 14 18.19 22.25 -9.36
N LEU A 15 17.84 21.55 -10.45
CA LEU A 15 16.50 21.69 -11.04
C LEU A 15 15.47 20.88 -10.24
N LYS A 16 14.44 21.57 -9.73
CA LYS A 16 13.33 20.93 -8.99
C LYS A 16 12.41 20.10 -9.89
N PHE A 17 12.52 20.26 -11.22
CA PHE A 17 11.65 19.62 -12.21
C PHE A 17 12.45 19.07 -13.40
N CYS A 18 11.95 18.00 -14.00
CA CYS A 18 12.44 17.55 -15.31
C CYS A 18 11.91 18.45 -16.42
N SER A 19 12.81 19.01 -17.25
CA SER A 19 12.48 19.88 -18.38
C SER A 19 11.59 19.23 -19.45
N LYS A 20 11.68 17.90 -19.63
CA LYS A 20 10.94 17.16 -20.67
C LYS A 20 9.57 16.68 -20.21
N CYS A 21 9.45 16.18 -18.99
CA CYS A 21 8.22 15.52 -18.51
C CYS A 21 7.52 16.23 -17.34
N GLY A 22 8.08 17.34 -16.85
CA GLY A 22 7.51 18.16 -15.77
C GLY A 22 7.48 17.48 -14.39
N MET A 23 8.06 16.28 -14.25
CA MET A 23 8.05 15.57 -12.98
C MET A 23 8.87 16.30 -11.91
N PRO A 24 8.33 16.50 -10.69
CA PRO A 24 9.08 17.06 -9.58
C PRO A 24 10.13 16.07 -9.10
N LEU A 25 11.39 16.48 -9.13
CA LEU A 25 12.52 15.63 -8.75
C LEU A 25 12.94 15.82 -7.30
N THR A 26 12.39 16.80 -6.60
CA THR A 26 12.71 17.05 -5.19
C THR A 26 12.32 15.86 -4.30
N LEU A 27 11.10 15.33 -4.46
CA LEU A 27 10.65 14.15 -3.72
C LEU A 27 11.40 12.89 -4.14
N VAL A 28 11.66 12.73 -5.43
CA VAL A 28 12.40 11.56 -5.95
C VAL A 28 13.84 11.58 -5.45
N ALA A 29 14.48 12.75 -5.41
CA ALA A 29 15.82 12.90 -4.87
C ALA A 29 15.86 12.59 -3.37
N GLU A 30 14.84 12.99 -2.60
CA GLU A 30 14.73 12.65 -1.18
C GLU A 30 14.51 11.13 -0.98
N VAL A 31 13.66 10.49 -1.78
CA VAL A 31 13.45 9.03 -1.73
C VAL A 31 14.71 8.28 -2.12
N VAL A 32 15.37 8.68 -3.20
CA VAL A 32 16.60 8.03 -3.69
C VAL A 32 17.76 8.26 -2.72
N ALA A 33 17.88 9.46 -2.13
CA ALA A 33 18.90 9.75 -1.13
C ALA A 33 18.71 8.95 0.16
N ASN A 34 17.47 8.67 0.55
CA ASN A 34 17.14 7.87 1.72
C ASN A 34 16.94 6.37 1.39
N GLY A 35 17.40 5.90 0.23
CA GLY A 35 17.36 4.47 -0.13
C GLY A 35 15.96 3.88 -0.24
N GLY A 36 14.94 4.71 -0.51
CA GLY A 36 13.54 4.30 -0.58
C GLY A 36 12.71 4.63 0.66
N ASP A 37 13.30 5.17 1.73
CA ASP A 37 12.55 5.53 2.94
C ASP A 37 12.17 7.02 2.99
N MET A 38 10.95 7.33 3.41
CA MET A 38 10.48 8.70 3.62
C MET A 38 10.08 8.88 5.08
N PRO A 39 11.01 9.31 5.95
CA PRO A 39 10.74 9.42 7.39
C PRO A 39 9.61 10.41 7.69
N ARG A 40 9.49 11.50 6.91
CA ARG A 40 8.39 12.46 7.05
C ARG A 40 7.02 11.84 6.79
N LEU A 41 6.87 10.99 5.77
CA LEU A 41 5.60 10.31 5.52
C LEU A 41 5.28 9.30 6.61
N ARG A 42 6.29 8.61 7.15
CA ARG A 42 6.11 7.73 8.31
C ARG A 42 5.66 8.51 9.53
N GLU A 43 6.23 9.68 9.84
CA GLU A 43 5.79 10.50 10.97
C GLU A 43 4.35 11.01 10.80
N LEU A 44 3.97 11.42 9.59
CA LEU A 44 2.59 11.81 9.31
C LEU A 44 1.61 10.63 9.35
N ALA A 45 2.05 9.42 8.96
CA ALA A 45 1.23 8.21 9.02
C ALA A 45 1.19 7.58 10.42
N ALA A 46 2.27 7.73 11.20
CA ALA A 46 2.44 7.18 12.54
C ALA A 46 1.83 8.07 13.62
N LYS A 47 1.39 9.30 13.29
CA LYS A 47 0.62 10.10 14.24
C LYS A 47 -0.69 9.37 14.52
N PRO A 48 -0.86 8.73 15.69
CA PRO A 48 -2.06 7.98 15.94
C PRO A 48 -3.20 8.98 15.98
N GLY A 49 -4.17 8.81 15.08
CA GLY A 49 -5.44 9.51 15.21
C GLY A 49 -5.97 9.24 16.61
N ILE A 50 -6.31 10.30 17.34
CA ILE A 50 -6.75 10.24 18.75
C ILE A 50 -7.97 9.31 18.93
N LEU A 51 -8.65 8.94 17.83
CA LEU A 51 -9.79 8.03 17.78
C LEU A 51 -9.57 6.94 16.71
N THR A 52 -8.93 5.84 17.09
CA THR A 52 -8.89 4.61 16.28
C THR A 52 -10.08 3.71 16.62
N ARG A 53 -10.61 2.97 15.64
CA ARG A 53 -11.79 2.09 15.84
C ARG A 53 -11.61 1.12 17.02
N SER A 54 -10.38 0.62 17.22
CA SER A 54 -10.04 -0.25 18.34
C SER A 54 -10.09 0.46 19.70
N LEU A 55 -9.77 1.75 19.76
CA LEU A 55 -9.89 2.55 20.98
C LEU A 55 -11.36 2.80 21.32
N GLY A 56 -12.20 3.11 20.33
CA GLY A 56 -13.63 3.27 20.53
C GLY A 56 -14.30 1.99 21.06
N LEU A 57 -13.89 0.82 20.55
CA LEU A 57 -14.39 -0.47 21.04
C LEU A 57 -13.90 -0.79 22.46
N LYS A 58 -12.62 -0.49 22.77
CA LYS A 58 -12.07 -0.61 24.13
C LYS A 58 -12.76 0.33 25.10
N LEU A 59 -13.10 1.55 24.66
CA LEU A 59 -13.83 2.52 25.47
C LEU A 59 -15.26 2.04 25.74
N ALA A 60 -15.98 1.53 24.74
CA ALA A 60 -17.31 0.93 24.94
C ALA A 60 -17.27 -0.26 25.91
N LEU A 61 -16.28 -1.15 25.77
CA LEU A 61 -16.11 -2.30 26.66
C LEU A 61 -15.77 -1.87 28.10
N CYS A 62 -14.87 -0.90 28.24
CA CYS A 62 -14.50 -0.32 29.54
C CYS A 62 -15.71 0.37 30.20
N TRP A 63 -16.48 1.14 29.41
CA TRP A 63 -17.69 1.82 29.87
C TRP A 63 -18.74 0.82 30.39
N PHE A 64 -19.00 -0.25 29.62
CA PHE A 64 -19.89 -1.34 30.04
C PHE A 64 -19.42 -2.01 31.34
N LEU A 65 -18.14 -2.38 31.42
CA LEU A 65 -17.59 -3.02 32.63
C LEU A 65 -17.67 -2.11 33.86
N VAL A 66 -17.40 -0.82 33.70
CA VAL A 66 -17.42 0.12 34.82
C VAL A 66 -18.86 0.45 35.25
N LEU A 67 -19.78 0.69 34.32
CA LEU A 67 -21.16 1.05 34.69
C LEU A 67 -21.98 -0.16 35.13
N ASP A 68 -22.00 -1.22 34.34
CA ASP A 68 -22.87 -2.37 34.61
C ASP A 68 -22.25 -3.33 35.64
N PHE A 69 -20.93 -3.55 35.60
CA PHE A 69 -20.29 -4.53 36.47
C PHE A 69 -19.78 -3.94 37.79
N LEU A 70 -19.43 -2.65 37.82
CA LEU A 70 -18.93 -2.00 39.03
C LEU A 70 -19.99 -1.09 39.68
N LEU A 71 -20.65 -0.21 38.91
CA LEU A 71 -21.56 0.78 39.48
C LEU A 71 -22.89 0.19 39.95
N VAL A 72 -23.51 -0.70 39.17
CA VAL A 72 -24.78 -1.36 39.52
C VAL A 72 -24.73 -2.09 40.87
N PRO A 73 -23.78 -3.02 41.13
CA PRO A 73 -23.75 -3.72 42.42
C PRO A 73 -23.43 -2.77 43.59
N LEU A 74 -22.65 -1.72 43.36
CA LEU A 74 -22.30 -0.75 44.40
C LEU A 74 -23.51 0.09 44.81
N VAL A 75 -24.34 0.49 43.84
CA VAL A 75 -25.61 1.20 44.10
C VAL A 75 -26.66 0.27 44.71
N ALA A 76 -26.70 -0.99 44.30
CA ALA A 76 -27.59 -2.00 44.90
C ALA A 76 -27.27 -2.21 46.39
N LEU A 77 -25.99 -2.29 46.75
CA LEU A 77 -25.55 -2.40 48.15
C LEU A 77 -25.87 -1.13 48.97
N ALA A 78 -25.95 0.03 48.33
CA ALA A 78 -26.33 1.28 48.97
C ALA A 78 -27.85 1.45 49.16
N GLY A 79 -28.67 0.45 48.77
CA GLY A 79 -30.13 0.51 48.87
C GLY A 79 -30.81 1.33 47.77
N GLY A 80 -30.11 1.61 46.66
CA GLY A 80 -30.61 2.42 45.54
C GLY A 80 -31.39 1.62 44.50
N GLU A 81 -32.33 0.77 44.91
CA GLU A 81 -33.01 -0.22 44.06
C GLU A 81 -33.69 0.39 42.81
N GLU A 82 -34.28 1.58 42.94
CA GLU A 82 -34.92 2.29 41.81
C GLU A 82 -33.91 2.82 40.78
N ILE A 83 -32.72 3.19 41.24
CA ILE A 83 -31.68 3.80 40.41
C ILE A 83 -30.86 2.71 39.69
N VAL A 84 -30.79 1.50 40.27
CA VAL A 84 -30.13 0.34 39.68
C VAL A 84 -30.64 0.04 38.27
N ALA A 85 -31.96 0.03 38.09
CA ALA A 85 -32.57 -0.22 36.78
C ALA A 85 -32.19 0.87 35.75
N VAL A 86 -32.18 2.13 36.18
CA VAL A 86 -31.82 3.27 35.32
C VAL A 86 -30.36 3.19 34.89
N ILE A 87 -29.46 2.90 35.83
CA ILE A 87 -28.02 2.78 35.57
C ILE A 87 -27.73 1.61 34.64
N ALA A 88 -28.37 0.46 34.85
CA ALA A 88 -28.17 -0.71 33.99
C ALA A 88 -28.62 -0.45 32.54
N ILE A 89 -29.75 0.24 32.36
CA ILE A 89 -30.22 0.63 31.02
C ILE A 89 -29.25 1.63 30.39
N LEU A 90 -28.78 2.63 31.14
CA LEU A 90 -27.82 3.62 30.64
C LEU A 90 -26.44 3.02 30.33
N GLY A 91 -25.97 2.08 31.14
CA GLY A 91 -24.73 1.33 30.93
C GLY A 91 -24.80 0.53 29.64
N PHE A 92 -25.84 -0.30 29.50
CA PHE A 92 -26.05 -1.14 28.32
C PHE A 92 -26.28 -0.32 27.03
N VAL A 93 -27.25 0.61 27.04
CA VAL A 93 -27.59 1.43 25.86
C VAL A 93 -26.43 2.37 25.52
N GLY A 94 -25.79 2.96 26.54
CA GLY A 94 -24.64 3.84 26.34
C GLY A 94 -23.44 3.11 25.74
N ALA A 95 -23.10 1.92 26.25
CA ALA A 95 -22.05 1.10 25.67
C ALA A 95 -22.35 0.69 24.23
N MET A 96 -23.60 0.29 23.94
CA MET A 96 -24.02 -0.06 22.59
C MET A 96 -23.92 1.13 21.63
N LEU A 97 -24.34 2.31 22.07
CA LEU A 97 -24.28 3.53 21.26
C LEU A 97 -22.84 3.97 21.00
N ILE A 98 -21.96 3.93 22.00
CA ILE A 98 -20.52 4.20 21.83
C ILE A 98 -19.90 3.20 20.84
N ALA A 99 -20.27 1.92 20.92
CA ALA A 99 -19.78 0.90 19.99
C ALA A 99 -20.25 1.15 18.55
N VAL A 100 -21.53 1.47 18.34
CA VAL A 100 -22.08 1.79 17.01
C VAL A 100 -21.43 3.06 16.43
N VAL A 101 -21.30 4.12 17.23
CA VAL A 101 -20.62 5.35 16.81
C VAL A 101 -19.16 5.06 16.46
N SER A 102 -18.48 4.21 17.23
CA SER A 102 -17.11 3.79 16.95
C SER A 102 -16.99 3.01 15.62
N ILE A 103 -17.99 2.22 15.26
CA ILE A 103 -17.99 1.45 14.01
C ILE A 103 -18.32 2.34 12.81
N LEU A 104 -19.27 3.27 12.96
CA LEU A 104 -19.76 4.10 11.84
C LEU A 104 -18.82 5.27 11.53
N PHE A 105 -18.21 5.89 12.54
CA PHE A 105 -17.45 7.13 12.35
C PHE A 105 -15.93 6.90 12.28
N LEU A 106 -15.40 5.82 12.84
CA LEU A 106 -13.95 5.61 12.87
C LEU A 106 -13.53 4.70 11.73
N LYS A 107 -12.77 5.28 10.81
CA LYS A 107 -12.12 4.57 9.71
C LYS A 107 -11.15 3.55 10.30
N ASN A 108 -11.20 2.30 9.82
CA ASN A 108 -10.15 1.33 10.15
C ASN A 108 -8.81 1.96 9.78
N PRO A 109 -7.82 2.01 10.70
CA PRO A 109 -6.45 2.16 10.24
C PRO A 109 -6.24 0.92 9.37
N SER A 110 -6.17 1.13 8.05
CA SER A 110 -5.66 0.12 7.15
C SER A 110 -4.37 -0.34 7.80
N THR A 111 -4.29 -1.62 8.15
CA THR A 111 -3.09 -2.26 8.67
C THR A 111 -1.93 -1.65 7.91
N GLN A 112 -1.19 -0.75 8.57
CA GLN A 112 0.09 -0.34 8.03
C GLN A 112 0.82 -1.67 8.03
N TYR A 113 1.02 -2.22 6.84
CA TYR A 113 2.09 -3.16 6.63
C TYR A 113 3.32 -2.39 7.08
N ASP A 114 3.70 -2.55 8.35
CA ASP A 114 5.09 -2.59 8.73
C ASP A 114 5.67 -3.61 7.77
N VAL A 115 6.19 -3.13 6.64
CA VAL A 115 7.26 -3.83 5.99
C VAL A 115 8.34 -3.78 7.06
N PRO A 116 8.67 -4.89 7.73
CA PRO A 116 9.80 -4.88 8.60
C PRO A 116 10.98 -4.56 7.69
N VAL A 117 11.44 -3.32 7.71
CA VAL A 117 12.85 -3.05 7.44
C VAL A 117 13.51 -3.71 8.64
N GLN A 118 13.73 -5.02 8.54
CA GLN A 118 14.62 -5.73 9.40
C GLN A 118 15.92 -4.95 9.31
N GLY A 119 16.16 -4.12 10.34
CA GLY A 119 17.49 -3.74 10.70
C GLY A 119 18.31 -5.02 10.67
N VAL A 120 19.46 -4.93 10.02
CA VAL A 120 20.49 -5.96 9.95
C VAL A 120 20.67 -6.52 11.36
N GLN A 121 19.97 -7.61 11.62
CA GLN A 121 19.99 -8.27 12.91
C GLN A 121 21.21 -9.17 12.79
N GLU A 122 22.33 -8.72 13.34
CA GLU A 122 23.52 -9.53 13.60
C GLU A 122 23.06 -10.78 14.35
N LEU A 123 22.75 -11.83 13.59
CA LEU A 123 22.47 -13.14 14.12
C LEU A 123 23.83 -13.72 14.48
N ASN A 124 24.12 -13.69 15.78
CA ASN A 124 25.21 -14.41 16.42
C ASN A 124 25.07 -15.91 16.11
N ALA A 125 25.63 -16.34 14.97
CA ALA A 125 25.72 -17.73 14.55
C ALA A 125 27.11 -18.27 14.92
N PRO A 126 27.23 -19.51 15.44
CA PRO A 126 28.51 -20.12 15.78
C PRO A 126 29.39 -20.31 14.52
N PRO A 127 30.73 -20.37 14.66
CA PRO A 127 31.65 -20.33 13.53
C PRO A 127 31.57 -21.65 12.75
N ILE A 128 30.83 -21.65 11.63
CA ILE A 128 30.87 -22.72 10.65
C ILE A 128 31.88 -22.31 9.57
N ALA A 129 32.90 -23.15 9.43
CA ALA A 129 33.96 -23.03 8.46
C ALA A 129 33.40 -23.04 7.02
N ASN A 130 33.96 -22.15 6.18
CA ASN A 130 34.06 -22.26 4.74
C ASN A 130 32.79 -22.65 3.96
N GLU A 131 31.94 -21.68 3.65
CA GLU A 131 31.14 -21.71 2.40
C GLU A 131 30.75 -20.28 2.02
N ALA A 132 31.56 -19.68 1.14
CA ALA A 132 31.26 -18.39 0.54
C ALA A 132 30.04 -18.53 -0.39
N LEU A 133 29.14 -17.54 -0.33
CA LEU A 133 28.09 -17.38 -1.34
C LEU A 133 28.72 -17.39 -2.74
N PRO A 134 28.14 -18.10 -3.73
CA PRO A 134 28.64 -18.05 -5.09
C PRO A 134 28.56 -16.60 -5.59
N ALA A 135 29.67 -16.10 -6.14
CA ALA A 135 29.74 -14.77 -6.73
C ALA A 135 28.67 -14.59 -7.80
N ALA A 136 28.02 -13.42 -7.82
CA ALA A 136 27.07 -13.05 -8.86
C ALA A 136 27.76 -13.16 -10.24
N GLN A 137 27.40 -14.16 -11.03
CA GLN A 137 27.85 -14.31 -12.40
C GLN A 137 27.14 -13.28 -13.27
N THR A 138 27.78 -12.16 -13.52
CA THR A 138 27.42 -11.24 -14.60
C THR A 138 27.91 -11.84 -15.92
N GLN A 139 27.04 -12.53 -16.65
CA GLN A 139 27.32 -12.83 -18.05
C GLN A 139 27.21 -11.53 -18.85
N SER A 140 28.27 -11.17 -19.57
CA SER A 140 28.28 -10.03 -20.49
C SER A 140 27.35 -10.34 -21.68
N ALA A 141 26.70 -9.32 -22.21
CA ALA A 141 25.76 -9.45 -23.33
C ALA A 141 26.39 -10.03 -24.61
N GLU A 142 27.73 -10.05 -24.68
CA GLU A 142 28.51 -10.59 -25.80
C GLU A 142 28.56 -12.14 -25.80
N ASP A 143 28.41 -12.77 -24.64
CA ASP A 143 28.41 -14.24 -24.49
C ASP A 143 27.00 -14.86 -24.51
N TYR A 144 25.95 -14.04 -24.65
CA TYR A 144 24.57 -14.52 -24.71
C TYR A 144 24.25 -15.12 -26.09
N ALA A 145 24.48 -16.42 -26.25
CA ALA A 145 23.99 -17.18 -27.39
C ALA A 145 22.49 -17.44 -27.24
N ALA A 146 21.67 -16.85 -28.12
CA ALA A 146 20.25 -17.16 -28.18
C ALA A 146 20.06 -18.67 -28.40
N PRO A 147 19.14 -19.33 -27.67
CA PRO A 147 18.94 -20.77 -27.80
C PRO A 147 18.51 -21.10 -29.25
N ALA A 148 19.32 -21.88 -29.95
CA ALA A 148 19.05 -22.39 -31.30
C ALA A 148 18.00 -23.52 -31.31
N GLY A 149 16.92 -23.34 -30.55
CA GLY A 149 15.77 -24.21 -30.53
C GLY A 149 14.55 -23.42 -30.98
N SER A 150 13.75 -24.00 -31.87
CA SER A 150 12.45 -23.47 -32.28
C SER A 150 11.55 -23.33 -31.05
N TRP A 151 11.59 -22.15 -30.42
CA TRP A 151 10.66 -21.77 -29.38
C TRP A 151 9.28 -21.65 -30.02
N LYS A 152 8.52 -22.75 -30.00
CA LYS A 152 7.07 -22.68 -30.16
C LYS A 152 6.52 -22.08 -28.88
N ALA A 153 6.13 -20.81 -28.96
CA ALA A 153 5.35 -20.19 -27.90
C ALA A 153 4.13 -21.09 -27.58
N PRO A 154 3.81 -21.34 -26.30
CA PRO A 154 2.59 -22.01 -25.92
C PRO A 154 1.40 -21.31 -26.57
N ASP A 155 0.49 -22.09 -27.16
CA ASP A 155 -0.65 -21.63 -27.94
C ASP A 155 -1.76 -21.06 -27.02
N THR A 156 -1.39 -20.06 -26.21
CA THR A 156 -2.34 -19.20 -25.52
C THR A 156 -2.78 -18.17 -26.53
N GLY A 157 -4.00 -18.33 -27.07
CA GLY A 157 -4.61 -17.56 -28.15
C GLY A 157 -4.77 -16.04 -27.94
N ASP A 158 -3.98 -15.44 -27.07
CA ASP A 158 -3.96 -14.01 -26.73
C ASP A 158 -2.82 -13.24 -27.44
N LEU A 159 -2.00 -13.91 -28.26
CA LEU A 159 -0.92 -13.29 -29.04
C LEU A 159 -1.19 -13.27 -30.55
N VAL A 160 -2.45 -13.46 -30.98
CA VAL A 160 -2.84 -13.05 -32.33
C VAL A 160 -2.70 -11.53 -32.39
N ARG A 161 -1.65 -11.04 -33.06
CA ARG A 161 -1.46 -9.62 -33.35
C ARG A 161 -2.78 -9.09 -33.93
N PRO A 162 -3.51 -8.16 -33.27
CA PRO A 162 -4.61 -7.51 -33.93
C PRO A 162 -4.04 -6.80 -35.16
N GLY A 163 -4.59 -7.10 -36.33
CA GLY A 163 -4.18 -6.48 -37.59
C GLY A 163 -4.21 -4.96 -37.42
N SER A 164 -3.11 -4.29 -37.78
CA SER A 164 -3.00 -2.84 -37.66
C SER A 164 -4.21 -2.19 -38.32
N VAL A 165 -4.90 -1.33 -37.57
CA VAL A 165 -6.12 -0.60 -37.95
C VAL A 165 -5.89 0.39 -39.13
N THR A 166 -4.70 0.38 -39.73
CA THR A 166 -4.33 1.18 -40.90
C THR A 166 -4.59 0.50 -42.25
N GLU A 167 -4.91 -0.80 -42.31
CA GLU A 167 -5.14 -1.49 -43.59
C GLU A 167 -6.63 -1.54 -44.03
N GLY A 168 -7.58 -1.34 -43.11
CA GLY A 168 -9.02 -1.51 -43.40
C GLY A 168 -9.72 -0.30 -44.04
N THR A 169 -9.20 0.92 -43.86
CA THR A 169 -9.94 2.15 -44.23
C THR A 169 -9.58 2.70 -45.61
N THR A 170 -8.51 2.24 -46.25
CA THR A 170 -8.09 2.70 -47.59
C THR A 170 -8.68 1.89 -48.74
N ARG A 171 -9.36 0.77 -48.48
CA ARG A 171 -10.04 -0.02 -49.52
C ARG A 171 -11.41 0.53 -49.93
N LEU A 172 -12.03 1.38 -49.13
CA LEU A 172 -13.35 1.96 -49.44
C LEU A 172 -13.26 3.10 -50.46
N LEU A 173 -12.16 3.86 -50.49
CA LEU A 173 -11.96 4.94 -51.48
C LEU A 173 -11.70 4.40 -52.90
N LYS A 174 -10.97 3.29 -53.06
CA LYS A 174 -10.68 2.74 -54.39
C LYS A 174 -11.89 2.13 -55.10
N LYS A 175 -12.95 1.77 -54.37
CA LYS A 175 -14.15 1.16 -54.97
C LYS A 175 -15.07 2.19 -55.62
N GLU A 176 -14.98 3.45 -55.22
CA GLU A 176 -15.79 4.53 -55.81
C GLU A 176 -15.21 5.00 -57.15
N ASP A 177 -13.91 4.87 -57.37
CA ASP A 177 -13.25 5.29 -58.63
C ASP A 177 -13.49 4.33 -59.81
N GLU A 178 -13.76 3.04 -59.57
CA GLU A 178 -13.95 2.02 -60.63
C GLU A 178 -15.40 1.90 -61.15
N THR A 179 -16.36 2.64 -60.60
CA THR A 179 -17.79 2.55 -60.99
C THR A 179 -18.29 3.71 -61.85
N THR A 180 -17.38 4.55 -62.33
CA THR A 180 -17.68 5.70 -63.22
C THR A 180 -16.94 5.64 -64.56
N GLU A 181 -16.95 4.48 -65.20
CA GLU A 181 -16.81 4.34 -66.66
C GLU A 181 -17.98 3.54 -67.25
#